data_AF-W6ABF0-F1
#
_entry.id   AF-W6ABF0-F1
#
_cell.length_a   1.000
_cell.length_b   1.000
_cell.length_c   1.000
_cell.angle_alpha   90.00
_cell.angle_beta   90.00
_cell.angle_gamma   90.00
#
_symmetry.space_group_name_H-M   'P 1'
#
loop_
_entity.id
_entity.type
_entity.pdbx_description
1 polymer ?
#
loop_
_entity_poly.entity_id
_entity_poly.type
_entity_poly.pdbx_seq_one_letter_code
_entity_poly.pdbx_strand_id
1 'polypeptide(L)'
;MSNSLIHEILKKKEITTDDRITFRTILDVISSLFTDENNISSLTGTYKISENEQVWFPNFVLDKNREKEILNGYATYPSKDLTKIFQVDTHKTTENRIKLSQKQKNLNLVVFGKFFEKEKIGYHFLGVFVFDRFADEDCKVMVYKRISKKCMLR
;
A
#
# COMPACT_ATOMS: atom_id res chain seq x y z
N MET A 1 -13.53 13.96 8.29
CA MET A 1 -13.05 14.17 6.91
C MET A 1 -13.63 15.49 6.47
N SER A 2 -12.85 16.44 5.95
CA SER A 2 -13.48 17.58 5.27
C SER A 2 -13.97 17.07 3.92
N ASN A 3 -15.29 17.05 3.72
CA ASN A 3 -15.88 16.61 2.44
C ASN A 3 -15.37 17.43 1.25
N SER A 4 -14.83 18.64 1.50
CA SER A 4 -14.22 19.47 0.46
C SER A 4 -12.98 18.84 -0.18
N LEU A 5 -12.07 18.24 0.61
CA LEU A 5 -10.80 17.72 0.09
C LEU A 5 -11.03 16.50 -0.82
N ILE A 6 -11.91 15.58 -0.42
CA ILE A 6 -12.22 14.41 -1.25
C ILE A 6 -12.90 14.82 -2.57
N HIS A 7 -13.77 15.83 -2.54
CA HIS A 7 -14.36 16.37 -3.77
C HIS A 7 -13.32 17.00 -4.70
N GLU A 8 -12.31 17.69 -4.16
CA GLU A 8 -11.20 18.22 -4.96
C GLU A 8 -10.36 17.12 -5.62
N ILE A 9 -10.03 16.06 -4.87
CA ILE A 9 -9.31 14.88 -5.36
C ILE A 9 -10.09 14.23 -6.52
N LEU A 10 -11.39 13.98 -6.32
CA LEU A 10 -12.26 13.38 -7.32
C LEU A 10 -12.41 14.27 -8.56
N LYS A 11 -12.55 15.59 -8.39
CA LYS A 11 -12.61 16.54 -9.50
C LYS A 11 -11.32 16.56 -10.33
N LYS A 12 -10.17 16.44 -9.68
CA LYS A 12 -8.85 16.35 -10.35
C LYS A 12 -8.58 14.96 -10.94
N LYS A 13 -9.36 13.94 -10.56
CA LYS A 13 -9.11 12.53 -10.88
C LYS A 13 -7.68 12.09 -10.51
N GLU A 14 -7.15 12.63 -9.42
CA GLU A 14 -5.78 12.36 -8.99
C GLU A 14 -5.71 12.46 -7.46
N ILE A 15 -5.06 11.48 -6.83
CA ILE A 15 -4.66 11.53 -5.43
C ILE A 15 -3.14 11.60 -5.32
N THR A 16 -2.65 12.41 -4.39
CA THR A 16 -1.22 12.66 -4.15
C THR A 16 -0.87 12.44 -2.68
N THR A 17 0.41 12.20 -2.38
CA THR A 17 0.88 12.09 -0.98
C THR A 17 0.73 13.41 -0.21
N ASP A 18 0.59 14.54 -0.91
CA ASP A 18 0.51 15.87 -0.30
C ASP A 18 -0.92 16.23 0.11
N ASP A 19 -1.94 15.50 -0.38
CA ASP A 19 -3.33 15.68 0.05
C ASP A 19 -3.52 15.36 1.54
N ARG A 20 -2.64 14.50 2.11
CA ARG A 20 -2.64 14.11 3.54
C ARG A 20 -4.01 13.65 4.06
N ILE A 21 -4.84 13.11 3.17
CA ILE A 21 -6.13 12.54 3.54
C ILE A 21 -5.94 11.25 4.32
N THR A 22 -6.72 11.08 5.38
CA THR A 22 -6.74 9.87 6.20
C THR A 22 -8.09 9.18 6.06
N PHE A 23 -8.07 7.93 5.65
CA PHE A 23 -9.23 7.06 5.59
C PHE A 23 -9.29 6.17 6.83
N ARG A 24 -10.46 5.95 7.43
CA ARG A 24 -10.56 5.15 8.66
C ARG A 24 -10.52 3.67 8.35
N THR A 25 -11.14 3.27 7.24
CA THR A 25 -11.28 1.88 6.83
C THR A 25 -10.83 1.66 5.38
N ILE A 26 -10.59 0.41 4.99
CA ILE A 26 -10.38 0.03 3.58
C ILE A 26 -11.62 0.38 2.75
N LEU A 27 -12.82 0.16 3.32
CA LEU A 27 -14.07 0.48 2.64
C LEU A 27 -14.15 1.97 2.31
N ASP A 28 -13.73 2.86 3.22
CA ASP A 28 -13.70 4.30 2.98
C ASP A 28 -12.81 4.64 1.79
N VAL A 29 -11.65 3.97 1.64
CA VAL A 29 -10.76 4.18 0.49
C VAL A 29 -11.46 3.77 -0.80
N ILE A 30 -12.08 2.59 -0.82
CA ILE A 30 -12.71 2.02 -2.00
C ILE A 30 -13.92 2.86 -2.43
N SER A 31 -14.82 3.15 -1.49
CA SER A 31 -16.04 3.90 -1.78
C SER A 31 -15.77 5.36 -2.14
N SER A 32 -14.69 5.95 -1.61
CA SER A 32 -14.38 7.36 -1.88
C SER A 32 -13.55 7.59 -3.13
N LEU A 33 -12.74 6.61 -3.59
CA LEU A 33 -11.75 6.83 -4.66
C LEU A 33 -11.89 5.89 -5.86
N PHE A 34 -12.52 4.73 -5.67
CA PHE A 34 -12.52 3.65 -6.66
C PHE A 34 -13.95 3.16 -6.94
N THR A 35 -14.92 4.04 -6.80
CA THR A 35 -16.34 3.76 -7.01
C THR A 35 -16.92 4.90 -7.83
N ASP A 36 -17.72 4.58 -8.84
CA ASP A 36 -18.35 5.56 -9.73
C ASP A 36 -19.62 6.18 -9.12
N GLU A 37 -20.25 7.10 -9.86
CA GLU A 37 -21.50 7.76 -9.45
C GLU A 37 -22.68 6.80 -9.22
N ASN A 38 -22.62 5.58 -9.77
CA ASN A 38 -23.64 4.54 -9.61
C ASN A 38 -23.31 3.57 -8.45
N ASN A 39 -22.28 3.87 -7.65
CA ASN A 39 -21.75 3.01 -6.59
C ASN A 39 -21.14 1.68 -7.08
N ILE A 40 -20.68 1.63 -8.33
CA ILE A 40 -19.99 0.46 -8.88
C ILE A 40 -18.48 0.62 -8.66
N SER A 41 -17.88 -0.35 -7.97
CA SER A 41 -16.44 -0.38 -7.74
C SER A 41 -15.67 -0.63 -9.03
N SER A 42 -14.66 0.19 -9.31
CA SER A 42 -13.70 -0.01 -10.39
C SER A 42 -12.67 -1.10 -10.06
N LEU A 43 -12.61 -1.57 -8.82
CA LEU A 43 -11.73 -2.65 -8.38
C LEU A 43 -12.38 -4.02 -8.61
N THR A 44 -11.56 -4.97 -9.07
CA THR A 44 -11.96 -6.37 -9.25
C THR A 44 -11.20 -7.30 -8.30
N GLY A 45 -11.82 -8.43 -7.94
CA GLY A 45 -11.17 -9.53 -7.18
C GLY A 45 -10.31 -9.03 -6.01
N THR A 46 -9.00 -9.32 -6.06
CA THR A 46 -7.98 -8.94 -5.08
C THR A 46 -7.57 -7.45 -5.16
N TYR A 47 -8.54 -6.54 -5.25
CA TYR A 47 -8.32 -5.08 -5.37
C TYR A 47 -7.53 -4.65 -6.62
N LYS A 48 -7.71 -5.33 -7.75
CA LYS A 48 -7.06 -4.99 -9.01
C LYS A 48 -7.76 -3.82 -9.70
N ILE A 49 -6.97 -2.85 -10.15
CA ILE A 49 -7.40 -1.72 -11.00
C ILE A 49 -7.24 -2.09 -12.49
N SER A 50 -6.18 -2.82 -12.82
CA SER A 50 -5.90 -3.35 -14.16
C SER A 50 -5.04 -4.62 -14.06
N GLU A 51 -4.55 -5.12 -15.20
CA GLU A 51 -3.60 -6.24 -15.21
C GLU A 51 -2.31 -5.93 -14.45
N ASN A 52 -1.84 -4.68 -14.55
CA ASN A 52 -0.56 -4.23 -14.00
C ASN A 52 -0.71 -3.24 -12.83
N GLU A 53 -1.92 -3.03 -12.32
CA GLU A 53 -2.17 -2.12 -11.19
C GLU A 53 -3.09 -2.75 -10.15
N GLN A 54 -2.70 -2.66 -8.89
CA GLN A 54 -3.46 -3.20 -7.76
C GLN A 54 -3.35 -2.26 -6.56
N VAL A 55 -4.43 -2.12 -5.79
CA VAL A 55 -4.39 -1.43 -4.50
C VAL A 55 -3.80 -2.36 -3.43
N TRP A 56 -2.89 -1.83 -2.63
CA TRP A 56 -2.28 -2.55 -1.51
C TRP A 56 -2.50 -1.81 -0.20
N PHE A 57 -3.01 -2.54 0.80
CA PHE A 57 -3.34 -2.04 2.12
C PHE A 57 -2.42 -2.67 3.20
N PRO A 58 -1.12 -2.34 3.25
CA PRO A 58 -0.24 -2.90 4.27
C PRO A 58 -0.59 -2.37 5.66
N ASN A 59 -0.64 -3.28 6.63
CA ASN A 59 -0.70 -2.91 8.04
C ASN A 59 0.73 -2.75 8.55
N PHE A 60 1.13 -1.53 8.88
CA PHE A 60 2.46 -1.31 9.40
C PHE A 60 2.53 -1.67 10.87
N VAL A 61 3.55 -2.45 11.23
CA VAL A 61 3.85 -2.74 12.63
C VAL A 61 4.27 -1.46 13.34
N LEU A 62 3.86 -1.31 14.60
CA LEU A 62 4.34 -0.23 15.45
C LEU A 62 5.86 -0.34 15.63
N ASP A 63 6.56 0.79 15.64
CA ASP A 63 8.03 0.79 15.73
C ASP A 63 8.54 0.03 16.97
N LYS A 64 7.86 0.22 18.12
CA LYS A 64 8.15 -0.50 19.38
C LYS A 64 7.98 -2.02 19.30
N ASN A 65 7.20 -2.53 18.34
CA ASN A 65 6.93 -3.95 18.15
C ASN A 65 7.71 -4.54 16.97
N ARG A 66 8.42 -3.71 16.20
CA ARG A 66 9.01 -4.12 14.91
C ARG A 66 9.95 -5.32 15.05
N GLU A 67 10.90 -5.26 15.98
CA GLU A 67 11.87 -6.34 16.21
C GLU A 67 11.18 -7.65 16.58
N LYS A 68 10.17 -7.58 17.46
CA LYS A 68 9.36 -8.72 17.87
C LYS A 68 8.63 -9.35 16.68
N GLU A 69 7.97 -8.55 15.83
CA GLU A 69 7.22 -9.09 14.69
C GLU A 69 8.13 -9.64 13.58
N ILE A 70 9.31 -9.06 13.39
CA ILE A 70 10.34 -9.62 12.51
C ILE A 70 10.77 -11.00 13.02
N LEU A 71 11.00 -11.15 14.33
CA LEU A 71 11.36 -12.43 14.94
C LEU A 71 10.22 -13.47 14.83
N ASN A 72 8.96 -13.04 14.97
CA ASN A 72 7.79 -13.88 14.74
C ASN A 72 7.63 -14.32 13.27
N GLY A 73 8.42 -13.73 12.36
CA GLY A 73 8.47 -14.13 10.97
C GLY A 73 7.55 -13.37 10.04
N TYR A 74 6.80 -12.38 10.52
CA TYR A 74 5.94 -11.56 9.66
C TYR A 74 5.87 -10.11 10.13
N ALA A 75 6.37 -9.20 9.31
CA ALA A 75 6.31 -7.78 9.60
C ALA A 75 6.27 -6.97 8.31
N THR A 76 5.43 -5.93 8.26
CA THR A 76 5.51 -4.92 7.21
C THR A 76 5.79 -3.56 7.85
N TYR A 77 6.79 -2.84 7.39
CA TYR A 77 7.15 -1.53 7.92
C TYR A 77 7.75 -0.63 6.83
N PRO A 78 7.53 0.69 6.89
CA PRO A 78 8.11 1.62 5.94
C PRO A 78 9.49 2.11 6.37
N SER A 79 10.26 2.67 5.44
CA SER A 79 11.40 3.54 5.76
C SER A 79 10.92 4.86 6.39
N LYS A 80 11.80 5.56 7.12
CA LYS A 80 11.46 6.83 7.80
C LYS A 80 10.91 7.91 6.86
N ASP A 81 11.41 7.96 5.63
CA ASP A 81 11.02 8.89 4.57
C ASP A 81 9.83 8.40 3.71
N LEU A 82 9.28 7.23 4.04
CA LEU A 82 8.17 6.57 3.33
C LEU A 82 8.43 6.31 1.84
N THR A 83 9.71 6.20 1.43
CA THR A 83 10.08 5.88 0.04
C THR A 83 10.22 4.39 -0.20
N LYS A 84 10.36 3.59 0.86
CA LYS A 84 10.46 2.13 0.79
C LYS A 84 9.52 1.48 1.79
N ILE A 85 9.06 0.28 1.43
CA ILE A 85 8.32 -0.61 2.33
C ILE A 85 9.06 -1.93 2.36
N PHE A 86 9.27 -2.45 3.56
CA PHE A 86 9.89 -3.74 3.81
C PHE A 86 8.81 -4.71 4.28
N GLN A 87 8.78 -5.89 3.67
CA GLN A 87 7.89 -6.97 4.04
C GLN A 87 8.71 -8.21 4.37
N VAL A 88 8.68 -8.62 5.63
CA VAL A 88 9.24 -9.86 6.14
C VAL A 88 8.15 -10.93 6.13
N ASP A 89 8.45 -12.10 5.56
CA ASP A 89 7.57 -13.27 5.58
C ASP A 89 8.42 -14.56 5.57
N THR A 90 8.79 -15.03 6.76
CA THR A 90 9.55 -16.28 6.92
C THR A 90 8.66 -17.52 6.93
N HIS A 91 7.33 -17.35 6.98
CA HIS A 91 6.37 -18.47 6.96
C HIS A 91 6.26 -19.10 5.58
N LYS A 92 6.56 -18.35 4.51
CA LYS A 92 6.69 -18.90 3.16
C LYS A 92 8.04 -19.61 2.96
N THR A 93 8.10 -20.52 2.00
CA THR A 93 9.38 -21.04 1.50
C THR A 93 10.08 -19.98 0.62
N THR A 94 11.40 -20.10 0.47
CA THR A 94 12.17 -19.23 -0.44
C THR A 94 11.63 -19.27 -1.86
N GLU A 95 11.29 -20.46 -2.37
CA GLU A 95 10.68 -20.64 -3.69
C GLU A 95 9.36 -19.88 -3.84
N ASN A 96 8.48 -19.93 -2.82
CA ASN A 96 7.21 -19.21 -2.84
C ASN A 96 7.40 -17.69 -2.81
N ARG A 97 8.44 -17.19 -2.12
CA ARG A 97 8.79 -15.76 -2.12
C ARG A 97 9.32 -15.30 -3.47
N ILE A 98 10.17 -16.10 -4.11
CA ILE A 98 10.65 -15.83 -5.48
C ILE A 98 9.48 -15.85 -6.47
N LYS A 99 8.59 -16.83 -6.39
CA LYS A 99 7.40 -16.90 -7.25
C LYS A 99 6.49 -15.68 -7.06
N LEU A 100 6.33 -15.21 -5.84
CA LEU A 100 5.58 -13.99 -5.55
C LEU A 100 6.25 -12.75 -6.15
N SER A 101 7.58 -12.61 -6.02
CA SER A 101 8.28 -11.46 -6.60
C SER A 101 8.19 -11.42 -8.12
N GLN A 102 8.26 -12.58 -8.80
CA GLN A 102 8.07 -12.65 -10.25
C GLN A 102 6.66 -12.21 -10.67
N LYS A 103 5.62 -12.60 -9.91
CA LYS A 103 4.25 -12.13 -10.16
C LYS A 103 4.08 -10.63 -9.96
N GLN A 104 4.90 -10.02 -9.12
CA GLN A 104 4.84 -8.60 -8.80
C GLN A 104 5.83 -7.74 -9.60
N LYS A 105 6.69 -8.35 -10.42
CA LYS A 105 7.78 -7.65 -11.12
C LYS A 105 7.31 -6.47 -11.97
N ASN A 106 6.13 -6.60 -12.59
CA ASN A 106 5.52 -5.56 -13.43
C ASN A 106 4.28 -4.94 -12.79
N LEU A 107 4.03 -5.21 -11.50
CA LEU A 107 2.84 -4.76 -10.80
C LEU A 107 3.09 -3.43 -10.09
N ASN A 108 2.31 -2.43 -10.46
CA ASN A 108 2.21 -1.16 -9.74
C ASN A 108 1.25 -1.31 -8.56
N LEU A 109 1.76 -1.10 -7.36
CA LEU A 109 1.01 -1.15 -6.12
C LEU A 109 0.61 0.26 -5.71
N VAL A 110 -0.68 0.59 -5.78
CA VAL A 110 -1.23 1.83 -5.23
C VAL A 110 -1.38 1.64 -3.72
N VAL A 111 -0.49 2.25 -2.93
CA VAL A 111 -0.36 1.90 -1.51
C VAL A 111 -1.12 2.85 -0.60
N PHE A 112 -2.01 2.26 0.21
CA PHE A 112 -2.64 2.90 1.35
C PHE A 112 -2.17 2.21 2.64
N GLY A 113 -1.12 2.75 3.26
CA GLY A 113 -0.53 2.15 4.46
C GLY A 113 -1.33 2.49 5.71
N LYS A 114 -1.64 1.47 6.52
CA LYS A 114 -2.29 1.66 7.82
C LYS A 114 -1.26 1.96 8.90
N PHE A 115 -1.39 3.10 9.54
CA PHE A 115 -0.66 3.44 10.75
C PHE A 115 -1.58 3.33 11.96
N PHE A 116 -0.99 2.96 13.11
CA PHE A 116 -1.70 2.79 14.38
C PHE A 116 -1.27 3.81 15.45
N GLU A 117 -0.39 4.74 15.09
CA GLU A 117 0.11 5.77 16.00
C GLU A 117 -0.73 7.03 15.94
N LYS A 118 -1.18 7.49 17.12
CA LYS A 118 -2.00 8.68 17.41
C LYS A 118 -2.34 9.58 16.22
N GLU A 119 -1.40 10.40 15.75
CA GLU A 119 -1.64 11.45 14.74
C GLU A 119 -1.85 10.91 13.32
N LYS A 120 -1.58 9.62 13.09
CA LYS A 120 -1.68 8.96 11.78
C LYS A 120 -2.60 7.74 11.81
N ILE A 121 -3.45 7.57 12.83
CA ILE A 121 -4.34 6.40 12.88
C ILE A 121 -5.24 6.34 11.65
N GLY A 122 -5.12 5.27 10.85
CA GLY A 122 -5.88 5.07 9.63
C GLY A 122 -5.01 4.74 8.42
N TYR A 123 -5.64 4.71 7.26
CA TYR A 123 -5.02 4.45 5.97
C TYR A 123 -4.64 5.77 5.29
N HIS A 124 -3.37 5.86 4.89
CA HIS A 124 -2.80 7.03 4.23
C HIS A 124 -2.28 6.64 2.86
N PHE A 125 -2.57 7.45 1.84
CA PHE A 125 -1.98 7.25 0.52
C PHE A 125 -0.47 7.55 0.57
N LEU A 126 0.34 6.57 0.19
CA LEU A 126 1.80 6.67 0.25
C LEU A 126 2.45 6.85 -1.12
N GLY A 127 1.68 6.65 -2.19
CA GLY A 127 2.16 6.66 -3.56
C GLY A 127 1.99 5.31 -4.26
N VAL A 128 2.62 5.20 -5.42
CA VAL A 128 2.69 3.97 -6.21
C VAL A 128 4.05 3.34 -6.01
N PHE A 129 4.06 2.05 -5.69
CA PHE A 129 5.25 1.26 -5.38
C PHE A 129 5.39 0.10 -6.35
N VAL A 130 6.61 -0.36 -6.54
CA VAL A 130 6.92 -1.61 -7.26
C VAL A 130 7.80 -2.48 -6.39
N PHE A 131 7.77 -3.79 -6.63
CA PHE A 131 8.81 -4.67 -6.09
C PHE A 131 10.17 -4.25 -6.65
N ASP A 132 11.15 -4.05 -5.77
CA ASP A 132 12.50 -3.61 -6.12
C ASP A 132 13.49 -4.77 -6.04
N ARG A 133 13.61 -5.40 -4.87
CA ARG A 133 14.56 -6.48 -4.61
C ARG A 133 14.25 -7.23 -3.33
N PHE A 134 15.00 -8.29 -3.07
CA PHE A 134 15.16 -8.84 -1.73
C PHE A 134 16.28 -8.11 -0.97
N ALA A 135 16.15 -7.95 0.35
CA ALA A 135 17.19 -7.32 1.18
C ALA A 135 18.25 -8.32 1.67
N ASP A 136 17.97 -9.62 1.59
CA ASP A 136 18.78 -10.72 2.09
C ASP A 136 18.86 -11.86 1.06
N GLU A 137 19.88 -12.71 1.19
CA GLU A 137 20.13 -13.83 0.29
C GLU A 137 19.04 -14.92 0.37
N ASP A 138 18.46 -15.13 1.55
CA ASP A 138 17.37 -16.09 1.78
C ASP A 138 16.00 -15.59 1.28
N CYS A 139 15.98 -14.40 0.67
CA CYS A 139 14.80 -13.73 0.13
C CYS A 139 13.69 -13.51 1.16
N LYS A 140 13.99 -13.44 2.46
CA LYS A 140 13.01 -13.31 3.56
C LYS A 140 12.36 -11.93 3.61
N VAL A 141 13.06 -10.91 3.13
CA VAL A 141 12.64 -9.52 3.18
C VAL A 141 12.47 -8.99 1.76
N MET A 142 11.23 -8.78 1.34
CA MET A 142 10.88 -8.09 0.11
C MET A 142 10.94 -6.58 0.32
N VAL A 143 11.61 -5.88 -0.60
CA VAL A 143 11.70 -4.42 -0.61
C VAL A 143 10.88 -3.89 -1.76
N TYR A 144 9.96 -2.97 -1.44
CA TYR A 144 9.18 -2.22 -2.41
C TYR A 144 9.65 -0.78 -2.41
N LYS A 145 9.80 -0.18 -3.59
CA LYS A 145 10.26 1.20 -3.77
C LYS A 145 9.15 2.04 -4.38
N ARG A 146 8.96 3.25 -3.84
CA ARG A 146 8.04 4.24 -4.40
C ARG A 146 8.57 4.76 -5.73
N ILE A 147 7.73 4.69 -6.77
CA ILE A 147 8.01 5.20 -8.12
C ILE A 147 7.20 6.46 -8.45
N SER A 148 6.08 6.68 -7.75
CA SER A 148 5.27 7.88 -7.92
C SER A 148 4.66 8.34 -6.59
N LYS A 149 4.53 9.66 -6.42
CA LYS A 149 3.78 10.28 -5.30
C LYS A 149 2.31 10.52 -5.63
N LYS A 150 1.87 10.13 -6.83
CA LYS A 150 0.52 10.39 -7.33
C LYS A 150 -0.05 9.17 -8.05
N CYS A 151 -1.37 9.02 -7.98
CA CYS A 151 -2.15 8.00 -8.67
C CYS A 151 -3.32 8.66 -9.39
N MET A 152 -3.50 8.33 -10.67
CA MET A 152 -4.69 8.75 -11.41
C MET A 152 -5.88 7.88 -10.97
N LEU A 153 -7.01 8.51 -10.75
CA LEU A 153 -8.30 7.87 -10.46
C LEU A 153 -9.10 7.78 -11.76
N ARG A 154 -9.96 6.76 -11.88
CA ARG A 154 -10.76 6.53 -13.10
C ARG A 154 -12.12 7.18 -12.98
#